data_AF-A0A7J4HWR3-F1
#
_entry.id   AF-A0A7J4HWR3-F1
#
_cell.length_a   1.000
_cell.length_b   1.000
_cell.length_c   1.000
_cell.angle_alpha   90.00
_cell.angle_beta   90.00
_cell.angle_gamma   90.00
#
_symmetry.space_group_name_H-M   'P 1'
#
loop_
_entity.id
_entity.type
_entity.pdbx_description
1 polymer ?
#
loop_
_entity_poly.entity_id
_entity_poly.type
_entity_poly.pdbx_seq_one_letter_code
_entity_poly.pdbx_strand_id
1 'polypeptide(L)'
;MSIDDKVNGTEHSSTSSLQNYVNQLLPQGSIRRNYVVDTLAVWSFYNPPFALMEYCWAGLNGEEVLKSRLMAITLQATTTRLIYAPLRQWWADIWKADYTSSKFKKWIVDTTGFMMYQIPVYTATLLVAGANESEIKKALPAGIILGILSGRPFGWWMDKFRKYLGGSKPTLDR
;
A
#
# COMPACT_ATOMS: atom_id res chain seq x y z
N MET A 1 29.55 29.88 -8.93
CA MET A 1 28.91 28.75 -8.22
C MET A 1 27.41 28.97 -8.33
N SER A 2 26.73 28.21 -9.19
CA SER A 2 25.32 28.45 -9.52
C SER A 2 24.44 28.14 -8.31
N ILE A 3 23.27 28.79 -8.21
CA ILE A 3 22.28 28.49 -7.16
C ILE A 3 21.87 27.00 -7.21
N ASP A 4 21.89 26.40 -8.41
CA ASP A 4 21.60 24.98 -8.62
C ASP A 4 22.61 24.03 -7.94
N ASP A 5 23.89 24.43 -7.82
CA ASP A 5 24.91 23.60 -7.16
C ASP A 5 24.71 23.53 -5.64
N LYS A 6 24.23 24.64 -5.03
CA LYS A 6 23.93 24.68 -3.60
C LYS A 6 22.68 23.88 -3.25
N VAL A 7 21.64 23.94 -4.08
CA VAL A 7 20.38 23.19 -3.89
C VAL A 7 20.63 21.68 -4.02
N ASN A 8 21.37 21.25 -5.05
CA ASN A 8 21.73 19.84 -5.25
C ASN A 8 22.65 19.29 -4.13
N GLY A 9 23.59 20.10 -3.63
CA GLY A 9 24.44 19.72 -2.50
C GLY A 9 23.67 19.52 -1.19
N THR A 10 22.63 20.33 -0.95
CA THR A 10 21.80 20.22 0.26
C THR A 10 20.84 19.03 0.24
N GLU A 11 20.23 18.69 -0.90
CA GLU A 11 19.35 17.52 -1.02
C GLU A 11 20.12 16.20 -0.88
N HIS A 12 21.33 16.11 -1.43
CA HIS A 12 22.13 14.90 -1.34
C HIS A 12 22.61 14.63 0.10
N SER A 13 22.86 15.70 0.88
CA SER A 13 23.23 15.65 2.29
C SER A 13 22.05 15.31 3.22
N SER A 14 20.85 15.79 2.94
CA SER A 14 19.66 15.50 3.76
C SER A 14 19.18 14.05 3.55
N THR A 15 19.19 13.57 2.31
CA THR A 15 18.76 12.21 1.96
C THR A 15 19.72 11.16 2.56
N SER A 16 21.02 11.43 2.53
CA SER A 16 22.04 10.54 3.12
C SER A 16 21.96 10.50 4.66
N SER A 17 21.69 11.63 5.32
CA SER A 17 21.51 11.66 6.77
C SER A 17 20.25 10.90 7.21
N LEU A 18 19.10 11.08 6.54
CA LEU A 18 17.88 10.32 6.81
C LEU A 18 18.09 8.81 6.64
N GLN A 19 18.79 8.39 5.58
CA GLN A 19 19.12 6.98 5.38
C GLN A 19 19.99 6.43 6.51
N ASN A 20 20.97 7.19 7.00
CA ASN A 20 21.81 6.78 8.13
C ASN A 20 20.99 6.59 9.42
N TYR A 21 20.09 7.52 9.74
CA TYR A 21 19.19 7.37 10.90
C TYR A 21 18.24 6.18 10.77
N VAL A 22 17.64 5.99 9.58
CA VAL A 22 16.77 4.84 9.31
C VAL A 22 17.55 3.53 9.43
N ASN A 23 18.79 3.47 8.93
CA ASN A 23 19.65 2.29 9.05
C ASN A 23 20.05 1.99 10.50
N GLN A 24 20.21 3.02 11.33
CA GLN A 24 20.50 2.86 12.76
C GLN A 24 19.31 2.31 13.55
N LEU A 25 18.10 2.82 13.28
CA LEU A 25 16.87 2.38 13.96
C LEU A 25 16.34 1.04 13.43
N LEU A 26 16.48 0.81 12.13
CA LEU A 26 15.94 -0.35 11.41
C LEU A 26 17.04 -0.90 10.49
N PRO A 27 17.82 -1.92 10.93
CA PRO A 27 18.84 -2.53 10.09
C PRO A 27 18.27 -3.03 8.76
N GLN A 28 19.02 -2.87 7.67
CA GLN A 28 18.63 -3.35 6.34
C GLN A 28 18.29 -4.84 6.37
N GLY A 29 17.21 -5.23 5.67
CA GLY A 29 16.74 -6.62 5.63
C GLY A 29 16.12 -7.16 6.92
N SER A 30 16.05 -6.38 8.00
CA SER A 30 15.40 -6.82 9.24
C SER A 30 13.88 -6.95 9.07
N ILE A 31 13.28 -7.88 9.81
CA ILE A 31 11.82 -8.11 9.78
C ILE A 31 11.03 -6.84 10.16
N ARG A 32 11.55 -6.05 11.11
CA ARG A 32 10.96 -4.80 11.58
C ARG A 32 10.97 -3.74 10.49
N ARG A 33 12.07 -3.62 9.75
CA ARG A 33 12.17 -2.70 8.62
C ARG A 33 11.16 -3.05 7.53
N ASN A 34 11.11 -4.33 7.13
CA ASN A 34 10.19 -4.79 6.10
C ASN A 34 8.73 -4.54 6.50
N TYR A 35 8.38 -4.77 7.77
CA TYR A 35 7.07 -4.45 8.30
C TYR A 35 6.75 -2.95 8.16
N VAL A 36 7.61 -2.08 8.67
CA VAL A 36 7.39 -0.62 8.63
C VAL A 36 7.28 -0.12 7.19
N VAL A 37 8.17 -0.57 6.31
CA VAL A 37 8.22 -0.16 4.91
C VAL A 37 6.95 -0.58 4.16
N ASP A 38 6.54 -1.84 4.32
CA ASP A 38 5.33 -2.35 3.66
C ASP A 38 4.09 -1.62 4.19
N THR A 39 3.96 -1.43 5.52
CA THR A 39 2.82 -0.74 6.13
C THR A 39 2.71 0.71 5.69
N LEU A 40 3.82 1.47 5.69
CA LEU A 40 3.83 2.86 5.22
C LEU A 40 3.46 2.97 3.73
N ALA A 41 3.90 2.00 2.91
CA ALA A 41 3.54 1.97 1.50
C ALA A 41 2.01 1.83 1.31
N VAL A 42 1.36 0.92 2.05
CA VAL A 42 -0.10 0.74 1.94
C VAL A 42 -0.85 1.97 2.46
N TRP A 43 -0.46 2.49 3.62
CA TRP A 43 -1.14 3.64 4.21
C TRP A 43 -1.08 4.88 3.35
N SER A 44 0.12 5.19 2.82
CA SER A 44 0.34 6.36 1.96
C SER A 44 -0.43 6.27 0.65
N PHE A 45 -0.61 5.06 0.12
CA PHE A 45 -1.24 4.85 -1.17
C PHE A 45 -2.76 4.77 -1.09
N TYR A 46 -3.31 3.99 -0.15
CA TYR A 46 -4.74 3.68 -0.13
C TYR A 46 -5.59 4.59 0.75
N ASN A 47 -5.05 5.16 1.84
CA ASN A 47 -5.90 5.96 2.73
C ASN A 47 -6.48 7.22 2.07
N PRO A 48 -5.69 8.06 1.36
CA PRO A 48 -6.25 9.26 0.73
C PRO A 48 -7.35 8.97 -0.30
N PRO A 49 -7.16 8.07 -1.30
CA PRO A 49 -8.20 7.83 -2.30
C PRO A 49 -9.42 7.12 -1.74
N PHE A 50 -9.26 6.23 -0.74
CA PHE A 50 -10.42 5.62 -0.07
C PHE A 50 -11.19 6.63 0.77
N ALA A 51 -10.52 7.49 1.53
CA ALA A 51 -11.21 8.54 2.31
C ALA A 51 -12.03 9.46 1.38
N LEU A 52 -11.44 9.86 0.26
CA LEU A 52 -12.11 10.70 -0.73
C LEU A 52 -13.31 9.98 -1.36
N MET A 53 -13.13 8.71 -1.76
CA MET A 53 -14.20 7.91 -2.35
C MET A 53 -15.34 7.65 -1.36
N GLU A 54 -15.03 7.36 -0.09
CA GLU A 54 -16.02 7.15 0.97
C GLU A 54 -16.86 8.41 1.19
N TYR A 55 -16.21 9.57 1.31
CA TYR A 55 -16.91 10.83 1.52
C TYR A 55 -17.71 11.28 0.29
N CYS A 56 -17.07 11.32 -0.88
CA CYS A 56 -17.69 11.90 -2.09
C CYS A 56 -18.68 10.96 -2.78
N TRP A 57 -18.46 9.64 -2.72
CA TRP A 57 -19.23 8.68 -3.51
C TRP A 57 -20.13 7.78 -2.65
N ALA A 58 -19.58 7.21 -1.58
CA ALA A 58 -20.36 6.34 -0.72
C ALA A 58 -21.32 7.11 0.19
N GLY A 59 -21.02 8.38 0.46
CA GLY A 59 -21.85 9.27 1.27
C GLY A 59 -21.64 9.11 2.77
N LEU A 60 -20.51 8.54 3.19
CA LEU A 60 -20.15 8.47 4.60
C LEU A 60 -19.94 9.89 5.14
N ASN A 61 -20.41 10.14 6.36
CA ASN A 61 -20.13 11.40 7.03
C ASN A 61 -18.65 11.48 7.49
N GLY A 62 -18.18 12.68 7.85
CA GLY A 62 -16.78 12.88 8.21
C GLY A 62 -16.29 12.05 9.41
N GLU A 63 -17.18 11.73 10.36
CA GLU A 63 -16.85 10.89 11.51
C GLU A 63 -16.72 9.42 11.13
N GLU A 64 -17.62 8.91 10.29
CA GLU A 64 -17.56 7.56 9.72
C GLU A 64 -16.32 7.36 8.86
N VAL A 65 -15.96 8.35 8.03
CA VAL A 65 -14.72 8.31 7.25
C VAL A 65 -13.50 8.29 8.17
N LEU A 66 -13.47 9.12 9.22
CA LEU A 66 -12.34 9.11 10.15
C LEU A 66 -12.22 7.75 10.87
N LYS A 67 -13.34 7.20 11.35
CA LYS A 67 -13.39 5.87 11.98
C LYS A 67 -12.94 4.79 11.00
N SER A 68 -13.44 4.80 9.76
CA SER A 68 -13.06 3.82 8.74
C SER A 68 -11.56 3.89 8.45
N ARG A 69 -10.99 5.09 8.31
CA ARG A 69 -9.56 5.26 8.04
C ARG A 69 -8.69 4.85 9.22
N LEU A 70 -9.07 5.18 10.45
CA LEU A 70 -8.35 4.72 11.65
C LEU A 70 -8.39 3.19 11.79
N MET A 71 -9.53 2.56 11.52
CA MET A 71 -9.64 1.11 11.51
C MET A 71 -8.85 0.49 10.37
N ALA A 72 -8.88 1.10 9.18
CA ALA A 72 -8.11 0.65 8.04
C ALA A 72 -6.60 0.70 8.35
N ILE A 73 -6.11 1.79 8.93
CA ILE A 73 -4.71 1.95 9.36
C ILE A 73 -4.33 0.84 10.33
N THR A 74 -5.15 0.61 11.36
CA THR A 74 -4.92 -0.39 12.40
C THR A 74 -4.89 -1.81 11.82
N LEU A 75 -5.89 -2.18 11.03
CA LEU A 75 -5.97 -3.49 10.38
C LEU A 75 -4.84 -3.69 9.37
N GLN A 76 -4.51 -2.67 8.57
CA GLN A 76 -3.43 -2.78 7.60
C GLN A 76 -2.07 -2.92 8.28
N ALA A 77 -1.84 -2.27 9.42
CA ALA A 77 -0.61 -2.47 10.20
C ALA A 77 -0.42 -3.96 10.50
N THR A 78 -1.44 -4.63 11.03
CA THR A 78 -1.33 -6.03 11.44
C THR A 78 -1.35 -6.99 10.26
N THR A 79 -2.21 -6.76 9.27
CA THR A 79 -2.52 -7.76 8.23
C THR A 79 -1.66 -7.63 6.96
N THR A 80 -1.06 -6.46 6.69
CA THR A 80 -0.28 -6.26 5.45
C THR A 80 0.91 -7.21 5.37
N ARG A 81 1.75 -7.26 6.41
CA ARG A 81 2.92 -8.15 6.41
C ARG A 81 2.55 -9.59 6.72
N LEU A 82 1.60 -9.82 7.64
CA LEU A 82 1.24 -11.16 8.10
C LEU A 82 0.42 -11.93 7.07
N ILE A 83 -0.44 -11.26 6.31
CA ILE A 83 -1.40 -11.89 5.40
C ILE A 83 -1.09 -11.50 3.96
N TYR A 84 -1.10 -10.21 3.62
CA TYR A 84 -1.02 -9.78 2.23
C TYR A 84 0.34 -10.09 1.57
N ALA A 85 1.46 -9.81 2.23
CA ALA A 85 2.79 -10.06 1.68
C ALA A 85 3.05 -11.54 1.31
N PRO A 86 2.79 -12.54 2.18
CA PRO A 86 2.92 -13.94 1.80
C PRO A 86 1.85 -14.38 0.80
N LEU A 87 0.61 -13.88 0.91
CA LEU A 87 -0.45 -14.17 -0.06
C LEU A 87 -0.07 -13.73 -1.47
N ARG A 88 0.49 -12.51 -1.62
CA ARG A 88 0.94 -11.96 -2.91
C ARG A 88 2.03 -12.83 -3.52
N GLN A 89 3.01 -13.28 -2.71
CA GLN A 89 4.08 -14.15 -3.19
C GLN A 89 3.54 -15.52 -3.62
N TRP A 90 2.78 -16.17 -2.76
CA TRP A 90 2.14 -17.46 -3.04
C TRP A 90 1.25 -17.40 -4.29
N TRP A 91 0.52 -16.31 -4.47
CA TRP A 91 -0.30 -16.09 -5.65
C TRP A 91 0.55 -15.93 -6.91
N ALA A 92 1.62 -15.13 -6.86
CA ALA A 92 2.55 -15.02 -7.97
C ALA A 92 3.16 -16.38 -8.35
N ASP A 93 3.50 -17.20 -7.36
CA ASP A 93 4.07 -18.54 -7.56
C ASP A 93 3.06 -19.49 -8.26
N ILE A 94 1.78 -19.49 -7.84
CA ILE A 94 0.71 -20.26 -8.48
C ILE A 94 0.58 -19.91 -9.96
N TRP A 95 0.60 -18.62 -10.27
CA TRP A 95 0.45 -18.13 -11.64
C TRP A 95 1.76 -18.16 -12.44
N LYS A 96 2.86 -18.64 -11.83
CA LYS A 96 4.21 -18.63 -12.39
C LYS A 96 4.56 -17.24 -12.93
N ALA A 97 4.20 -16.21 -12.18
CA ALA A 97 4.44 -14.83 -12.50
C ALA A 97 5.71 -14.36 -11.78
N ASP A 98 6.64 -13.83 -12.56
CA ASP A 98 7.96 -13.44 -12.12
C ASP A 98 8.36 -12.13 -12.80
N TYR A 99 9.62 -11.72 -12.64
CA TYR A 99 10.12 -10.50 -13.27
C TYR A 99 10.18 -10.56 -14.81
N THR A 100 10.22 -11.75 -15.42
CA THR A 100 10.26 -11.94 -16.89
C THR A 100 8.88 -11.91 -17.53
N SER A 101 7.83 -12.07 -16.74
CA SER A 101 6.44 -12.10 -17.18
C SER A 101 5.98 -10.79 -17.84
N SER A 102 5.02 -10.89 -18.76
CA SER A 102 4.47 -9.71 -19.45
C SER A 102 3.80 -8.73 -18.47
N LYS A 103 3.79 -7.43 -18.81
CA LYS A 103 3.17 -6.38 -18.00
C LYS A 103 1.71 -6.69 -17.67
N PHE A 104 0.98 -7.26 -18.62
CA PHE A 104 -0.42 -7.65 -18.44
C PHE A 104 -0.58 -8.81 -17.44
N LYS A 105 0.28 -9.84 -17.53
CA LYS A 105 0.26 -10.96 -16.58
C LYS A 105 0.55 -10.48 -15.15
N LYS A 106 1.55 -9.61 -14.98
CA LYS A 106 1.85 -8.98 -13.68
C LYS A 106 0.67 -8.17 -13.15
N TRP A 107 0.01 -7.39 -14.00
CA TRP A 107 -1.18 -6.63 -13.62
C TRP A 107 -2.31 -7.53 -13.12
N ILE A 108 -2.64 -8.60 -13.84
CA ILE A 108 -3.69 -9.55 -13.40
C ILE A 108 -3.33 -10.16 -12.04
N VAL A 109 -2.10 -10.64 -11.88
CA VAL A 109 -1.67 -11.32 -10.64
C VAL A 109 -1.67 -10.36 -9.46
N ASP A 110 -1.10 -9.17 -9.59
CA ASP A 110 -1.10 -8.17 -8.52
C ASP A 110 -2.54 -7.76 -8.15
N THR A 111 -3.38 -7.48 -9.15
CA THR A 111 -4.77 -7.04 -8.94
C THR A 111 -5.60 -8.13 -8.28
N THR A 112 -5.58 -9.36 -8.79
CA THR A 112 -6.38 -10.47 -8.24
C THR A 112 -5.90 -10.88 -6.84
N GLY A 113 -4.58 -10.93 -6.63
CA GLY A 113 -3.98 -11.17 -5.32
C GLY A 113 -4.37 -10.11 -4.30
N PHE A 114 -4.35 -8.84 -4.70
CA PHE A 114 -4.79 -7.72 -3.87
C PHE A 114 -6.29 -7.77 -3.56
N MET A 115 -7.15 -8.06 -4.55
CA MET A 115 -8.60 -8.13 -4.34
C MET A 115 -9.04 -9.20 -3.33
N MET A 116 -8.36 -10.36 -3.31
CA MET A 116 -8.64 -11.41 -2.32
C MET A 116 -8.43 -10.96 -0.88
N TYR A 117 -7.45 -10.08 -0.66
CA TYR A 117 -7.17 -9.49 0.64
C TYR A 117 -8.06 -8.27 0.91
N GLN A 118 -8.23 -7.40 -0.08
CA GLN A 118 -8.84 -6.09 0.08
C GLN A 118 -10.34 -6.16 0.34
N ILE A 119 -11.07 -7.04 -0.35
CA ILE A 119 -12.54 -7.11 -0.23
C ILE A 119 -12.97 -7.47 1.21
N PRO A 120 -12.42 -8.53 1.84
CA PRO A 120 -12.72 -8.85 3.24
C PRO A 120 -12.32 -7.75 4.22
N VAL A 121 -11.11 -7.21 4.09
CA VAL A 121 -10.58 -6.18 5.01
C VAL A 121 -11.39 -4.89 4.92
N TYR A 122 -11.74 -4.46 3.72
CA TYR A 122 -12.50 -3.24 3.52
C TYR A 122 -13.94 -3.39 4.02
N THR A 123 -14.56 -4.54 3.79
CA THR A 123 -15.91 -4.83 4.30
C THR A 123 -15.92 -4.79 5.83
N ALA A 124 -14.97 -5.45 6.48
CA ALA A 124 -14.82 -5.42 7.94
C ALA A 124 -14.60 -3.98 8.47
N THR A 125 -13.80 -3.19 7.75
CA THR A 125 -13.54 -1.79 8.10
C THR A 125 -14.82 -0.95 8.10
N LEU A 126 -15.65 -1.06 7.07
CA LEU A 126 -16.91 -0.31 6.96
C LEU A 126 -17.90 -0.71 8.05
N LEU A 127 -18.02 -2.02 8.33
CA LEU A 127 -18.92 -2.52 9.38
C LEU A 127 -18.53 -1.99 10.76
N VAL A 128 -17.24 -2.01 11.10
CA VAL A 128 -16.75 -1.47 12.38
C VAL A 128 -16.86 0.05 12.46
N ALA A 129 -16.73 0.75 11.32
CA ALA A 129 -16.91 2.19 11.25
C ALA A 129 -18.37 2.65 11.49
N GLY A 130 -19.33 1.72 11.45
CA GLY A 130 -20.75 2.00 11.63
C GLY A 130 -21.48 2.37 10.33
N ALA A 131 -20.87 2.12 9.17
CA ALA A 131 -21.51 2.40 7.89
C ALA A 131 -22.80 1.58 7.73
N ASN A 132 -23.87 2.23 7.25
CA ASN A 132 -25.15 1.58 7.02
C ASN A 132 -25.14 0.74 5.72
N GLU A 133 -26.18 -0.07 5.51
CA GLU A 133 -26.25 -0.96 4.34
C GLU A 133 -26.20 -0.22 3.00
N SER A 134 -26.79 0.98 2.91
CA SER A 134 -26.82 1.79 1.69
C SER A 134 -25.42 2.31 1.34
N GLU A 135 -24.71 2.81 2.34
CA GLU A 135 -23.32 3.24 2.23
C GLU A 135 -22.42 2.08 1.83
N ILE A 136 -22.55 0.92 2.47
CA ILE A 136 -21.75 -0.28 2.13
C ILE A 136 -22.00 -0.71 0.67
N LYS A 137 -23.27 -0.72 0.23
CA LYS A 137 -23.66 -1.07 -1.15
C LYS A 137 -23.07 -0.11 -2.19
N LYS A 138 -22.79 1.15 -1.83
CA LYS A 138 -22.11 2.12 -2.70
C LYS A 138 -20.58 2.05 -2.59
N ALA A 139 -20.08 1.94 -1.36
CA ALA A 139 -18.67 1.97 -1.02
C ALA A 139 -17.92 0.75 -1.55
N LEU A 140 -18.50 -0.45 -1.41
CA LEU A 140 -17.80 -1.69 -1.75
C LEU A 140 -17.51 -1.81 -3.26
N PRO A 141 -18.48 -1.59 -4.18
CA PRO A 141 -18.19 -1.58 -5.62
C PRO A 141 -17.20 -0.49 -6.02
N ALA A 142 -17.33 0.73 -5.47
CA ALA A 142 -16.40 1.82 -5.75
C ALA A 142 -14.97 1.49 -5.27
N GLY A 143 -14.84 0.87 -4.09
CA GLY A 143 -13.57 0.37 -3.56
C GLY A 143 -12.96 -0.76 -4.39
N ILE A 144 -13.79 -1.67 -4.93
CA ILE A 144 -13.33 -2.72 -5.85
C ILE A 144 -12.81 -2.11 -7.15
N ILE A 145 -13.54 -1.16 -7.75
CA ILE A 145 -13.11 -0.46 -8.97
C ILE A 145 -11.77 0.25 -8.71
N LEU A 146 -11.68 1.00 -7.61
CA LEU A 146 -10.44 1.68 -7.22
C LEU A 146 -9.29 0.67 -7.04
N GLY A 147 -9.58 -0.47 -6.41
CA GLY A 147 -8.62 -1.55 -6.22
C GLY A 147 -8.14 -2.18 -7.52
N ILE A 148 -9.03 -2.43 -8.48
CA ILE A 148 -8.69 -2.98 -9.80
C ILE A 148 -7.81 -2.01 -10.59
N LEU A 149 -8.19 -0.72 -10.60
CA LEU A 149 -7.43 0.32 -11.29
C LEU A 149 -6.05 0.52 -10.65
N SER A 150 -5.96 0.34 -9.34
CA SER A 150 -4.74 0.60 -8.59
C SER A 150 -3.83 -0.60 -8.34
N GLY A 151 -4.26 -1.84 -8.61
CA GLY A 151 -3.50 -3.05 -8.25
C GLY A 151 -2.03 -3.03 -8.70
N ARG A 152 -1.76 -2.70 -9.97
CA ARG A 152 -0.38 -2.59 -10.47
C ARG A 152 0.33 -1.29 -10.08
N PRO A 153 -0.30 -0.09 -10.17
CA PRO A 153 0.28 1.13 -9.59
C PRO A 153 0.72 0.95 -8.13
N PHE A 154 -0.06 0.23 -7.33
CA PHE A 154 0.26 -0.11 -5.95
C PHE A 154 1.43 -1.09 -5.83
N GLY A 155 1.45 -2.17 -6.62
CA GLY A 155 2.57 -3.10 -6.65
C GLY A 155 3.90 -2.40 -6.94
N TRP A 156 3.91 -1.47 -7.91
CA TRP A 156 5.06 -0.62 -8.20
C TRP A 156 5.41 0.32 -7.04
N TRP A 157 4.40 0.94 -6.40
CA TRP A 157 4.59 1.83 -5.25
C TRP A 157 5.22 1.11 -4.06
N MET A 158 4.77 -0.11 -3.76
CA MET A 158 5.33 -0.94 -2.70
C MET A 158 6.79 -1.32 -3.00
N ASP A 159 7.08 -1.74 -4.22
CA ASP A 159 8.44 -2.10 -4.63
C ASP A 159 9.37 -0.86 -4.62
N LYS A 160 8.83 0.32 -4.95
CA LYS A 160 9.52 1.62 -4.80
C LYS A 160 9.87 1.89 -3.32
N PHE A 161 8.92 1.75 -2.40
CA PHE A 161 9.15 1.91 -0.96
C PHE A 161 10.22 0.96 -0.44
N ARG A 162 10.17 -0.32 -0.84
CA ARG A 162 11.18 -1.32 -0.51
C ARG A 162 12.58 -0.94 -1.01
N LYS A 163 12.69 -0.40 -2.22
CA LYS A 163 13.97 0.06 -2.77
C LYS A 163 14.54 1.27 -2.01
N TYR A 164 13.75 2.31 -1.78
CA TYR A 164 14.25 3.55 -1.13
C TYR A 164 14.52 3.37 0.36
N LEU A 165 13.67 2.60 1.03
CA LEU A 165 13.76 2.38 2.47
C LEU A 165 14.42 1.05 2.79
N GLY A 166 15.14 0.38 1.88
CA GLY A 166 15.92 -0.84 2.16
C GLY A 166 15.12 -2.01 2.75
N GLY A 167 13.89 -2.19 2.27
CA GLY A 167 13.00 -3.30 2.63
C GLY A 167 13.33 -4.60 1.88
N SER A 168 12.38 -5.55 1.91
CA SER A 168 12.49 -6.83 1.22
C SER A 168 12.73 -6.66 -0.27
N LYS A 169 13.30 -7.68 -0.91
CA LYS A 169 13.42 -7.70 -2.38
C LYS A 169 12.03 -7.50 -3.04
N PRO A 170 11.96 -6.70 -4.11
CA PRO A 170 10.74 -6.57 -4.91
C PRO A 170 10.21 -7.94 -5.38
N THR A 171 8.89 -8.07 -5.49
CA THR A 171 8.25 -9.35 -5.84
C THR A 171 8.21 -9.58 -7.35
N LEU A 172 7.78 -8.57 -8.13
CA LEU A 172 7.57 -8.71 -9.58
C LEU A 172 8.45 -7.76 -10.41
N ASP A 173 9.12 -6.81 -9.78
CA ASP A 173 10.03 -5.86 -10.41
C ASP A 173 11.47 -6.11 -9.93
N ARG A 174 12.49 -5.58 -10.62
CA ARG A 174 13.91 -5.70 -10.21
C ARG A 174 14.45 -4.35 -9.76
#